data_AF-A0A960QXF1-F1
#
_entry.id   AF-A0A960QXF1-F1
#
_cell.length_a   1.000
_cell.length_b   1.000
_cell.length_c   1.000
_cell.angle_alpha   90.00
_cell.angle_beta   90.00
_cell.angle_gamma   90.00
#
_symmetry.space_group_name_H-M   'P 1'
#
loop_
_entity.id
_entity.type
_entity.pdbx_description
1 polymer ?
#
loop_
_entity_poly.entity_id
_entity_poly.type
_entity_poly.pdbx_seq_one_letter_code
_entity_poly.pdbx_strand_id
1 'polypeptide(L)'
;MSKFNTLMERFKSPKKEKMNELVERSHTGQLSSFAGVFQVNPISEQEQASLQTILEKYKTENTDISADLRSLTAITSEVKAISNQAVILHGERIKRAQQLFKSYRDGAFSTWLLKTYGNRQTPYNFMQYFELYQALPKKLQGIIDEMPRQAIY
;
A
#
# COMPACT_ATOMS: atom_id res chain seq x y z
N MET A 1 37.89 -37.89 17.34
CA MET A 1 37.16 -37.66 16.07
C MET A 1 35.62 -37.67 16.20
N SER A 2 35.03 -37.60 17.40
CA SER A 2 33.55 -37.63 17.56
C SER A 2 32.91 -36.24 17.68
N LYS A 3 33.56 -35.28 18.37
CA LYS A 3 33.00 -33.94 18.64
C LYS A 3 32.84 -33.04 17.39
N PHE A 4 33.62 -33.27 16.33
CA PHE A 4 33.57 -32.46 15.10
C PHE A 4 32.36 -32.81 14.21
N ASN A 5 31.97 -34.08 14.18
CA ASN A 5 30.79 -34.53 13.42
C ASN A 5 29.48 -34.09 14.09
N THR A 6 29.44 -34.01 15.42
CA THR A 6 28.26 -33.51 16.17
C THR A 6 28.02 -32.01 15.95
N LEU A 7 29.08 -31.24 15.71
CA LEU A 7 29.00 -29.81 15.35
C LEU A 7 28.48 -29.62 13.92
N MET A 8 28.87 -30.49 12.99
CA MET A 8 28.40 -30.46 11.59
C MET A 8 26.93 -30.84 11.43
N GLU A 9 26.40 -31.75 12.25
CA GLU A 9 24.96 -32.08 12.24
C GLU A 9 24.08 -30.93 12.72
N ARG A 10 24.54 -30.12 13.69
CA ARG A 10 23.81 -28.93 14.15
C ARG A 10 23.69 -27.83 13.09
N PHE A 11 24.55 -27.82 12.06
CA PHE A 11 24.49 -26.84 10.97
C PHE A 11 23.61 -27.27 9.77
N LYS A 12 23.15 -28.53 9.71
CA LYS A 12 22.47 -29.07 8.52
C LYS A 12 20.94 -28.90 8.48
N SER A 13 20.29 -28.43 9.55
CA SER A 13 18.82 -28.51 9.65
C SER A 13 18.08 -27.24 10.12
N PRO A 14 18.32 -26.06 9.52
CA PRO A 14 17.25 -25.04 9.52
C PRO A 14 17.06 -24.29 8.18
N LYS A 15 17.88 -24.57 7.16
CA LYS A 15 17.86 -23.79 5.90
C LYS A 15 16.75 -24.22 4.93
N LYS A 16 16.41 -25.51 4.85
CA LYS A 16 15.36 -26.02 3.94
C LYS A 16 13.95 -25.66 4.42
N GLU A 17 13.70 -25.74 5.72
CA GLU A 17 12.39 -25.37 6.31
C GLU A 17 12.10 -23.87 6.13
N LYS A 18 13.06 -23.00 6.42
CA LYS A 18 12.91 -21.56 6.19
C LYS A 18 12.72 -21.21 4.71
N MET A 19 13.35 -21.94 3.79
CA MET A 19 13.18 -21.71 2.36
C MET A 19 11.79 -22.15 1.87
N ASN A 20 11.29 -23.29 2.34
CA ASN A 20 9.93 -23.74 2.04
C ASN A 20 8.88 -22.81 2.68
N GLU A 21 9.10 -22.33 3.91
CA GLU A 21 8.24 -21.35 4.57
C GLU A 21 8.22 -20.01 3.83
N LEU A 22 9.36 -19.55 3.30
CA LEU A 22 9.44 -18.37 2.44
C LEU A 22 8.70 -18.58 1.11
N VAL A 23 8.82 -19.75 0.50
CA VAL A 23 8.11 -20.10 -0.75
C VAL A 23 6.59 -20.13 -0.50
N GLU A 24 6.12 -20.76 0.57
CA GLU A 24 4.71 -20.77 0.96
C GLU A 24 4.19 -19.35 1.27
N ARG A 25 4.95 -18.53 2.02
CA ARG A 25 4.63 -17.12 2.25
C ARG A 25 4.65 -16.26 0.98
N SER A 26 5.42 -16.66 -0.05
CA SER A 26 5.40 -16.03 -1.38
C SER A 26 4.09 -16.32 -2.12
N HIS A 27 3.61 -17.57 -2.03
CA HIS A 27 2.40 -18.02 -2.68
C HIS A 27 1.13 -17.49 -2.00
N THR A 28 1.15 -17.31 -0.67
CA THR A 28 0.05 -16.71 0.11
C THR A 28 0.03 -15.18 0.09
N GLY A 29 0.98 -14.53 -0.57
CA GLY A 29 1.08 -13.07 -0.65
C GLY A 29 1.56 -12.38 0.65
N GLN A 30 1.97 -13.16 1.65
CA GLN A 30 2.50 -12.66 2.94
C GLN A 30 3.96 -12.18 2.85
N LEU A 31 4.66 -12.46 1.75
CA LEU A 31 5.95 -11.82 1.40
C LEU A 31 5.81 -10.49 0.66
N SER A 32 4.59 -9.97 0.54
CA SER A 32 4.36 -8.59 0.17
C SER A 32 5.31 -7.71 0.99
N SER A 33 6.16 -6.91 0.33
CA SER A 33 7.12 -5.97 0.94
C SER A 33 6.46 -4.88 1.82
N PHE A 34 5.17 -5.06 2.12
CA PHE A 34 4.26 -4.15 2.76
C PHE A 34 3.88 -4.51 4.20
N ALA A 35 4.43 -5.59 4.78
CA ALA A 35 4.17 -6.03 6.16
C ALA A 35 4.60 -5.05 7.29
N GLY A 36 4.89 -3.79 6.96
CA GLY A 36 5.18 -2.69 7.89
C GLY A 36 4.87 -1.30 7.32
N VAL A 37 3.99 -1.20 6.30
CA VAL A 37 3.76 0.02 5.49
C VAL A 37 2.54 0.84 5.97
N PHE A 38 2.10 0.66 7.21
CA PHE A 38 1.17 1.58 7.85
C PHE A 38 1.94 2.79 8.41
N GLN A 39 2.49 3.62 7.52
CA GLN A 39 2.98 4.93 7.90
C GLN A 39 1.77 5.88 7.89
N VAL A 40 1.13 6.02 9.05
CA VAL A 40 0.10 7.06 9.23
C VAL A 40 0.85 8.38 9.35
N ASN A 41 0.86 9.16 8.27
CA ASN A 41 1.42 10.51 8.31
C ASN A 41 0.42 11.44 9.00
N PRO A 42 0.89 12.35 9.88
CA PRO A 42 0.03 13.38 10.45
C PRO A 42 -0.56 14.25 9.33
N ILE A 43 -1.79 14.71 9.52
CA ILE A 43 -2.39 15.67 8.58
C ILE A 43 -1.67 17.01 8.66
N SER A 44 -1.68 17.77 7.57
CA SER A 44 -1.11 19.12 7.55
C SER A 44 -1.92 20.11 8.40
N GLU A 45 -1.30 21.20 8.84
CA GLU A 45 -1.98 22.27 9.58
C GLU A 45 -3.14 22.88 8.77
N GLN A 46 -2.98 22.99 7.45
CA GLN A 46 -4.02 23.50 6.55
C GLN A 46 -5.23 22.55 6.47
N GLU A 47 -4.98 21.24 6.43
CA GLU A 47 -6.05 20.23 6.48
C GLU A 47 -6.76 20.27 7.83
N GLN A 48 -6.01 20.36 8.93
CA GLN A 48 -6.59 20.48 10.25
C GLN A 48 -7.48 21.73 10.39
N ALA A 49 -7.03 22.87 9.87
CA ALA A 49 -7.83 24.11 9.84
C ALA A 49 -9.11 23.95 8.98
N SER A 50 -9.02 23.20 7.87
CA SER A 50 -10.17 22.89 7.03
C SER A 50 -11.18 21.99 7.75
N LEU A 51 -10.71 20.97 8.48
CA LEU A 51 -11.55 20.11 9.31
C LEU A 51 -12.22 20.90 10.45
N GLN A 52 -11.48 21.80 11.10
CA GLN A 52 -12.03 22.69 12.12
C GLN A 52 -13.14 23.57 11.54
N THR A 53 -12.94 24.14 10.35
CA THR A 53 -13.96 24.95 9.67
C THR A 53 -15.24 24.15 9.39
N ILE A 54 -15.11 22.87 9.04
CA ILE A 54 -16.27 21.98 8.87
C ILE A 54 -17.01 21.83 10.20
N LEU A 55 -16.31 21.50 11.28
CA LEU A 55 -16.93 21.33 12.60
C LEU A 55 -17.61 22.62 13.07
N GLU A 56 -16.95 23.78 12.92
CA GLU A 56 -17.52 25.08 13.30
C GLU A 56 -18.76 25.44 12.49
N LYS A 57 -18.76 25.15 11.18
CA LYS A 57 -19.88 25.44 10.28
C LYS A 57 -21.12 24.60 10.57
N TYR A 58 -20.93 23.35 11.01
CA TYR A 58 -22.01 22.37 11.21
C TYR A 58 -22.27 22.06 12.70
N LYS A 59 -21.73 22.86 13.63
CA LYS A 59 -21.93 22.67 15.07
C LYS A 59 -23.38 22.86 15.50
N THR A 60 -23.77 22.13 16.54
CA THR A 60 -25.02 22.34 17.29
C THR A 60 -24.70 22.77 18.73
N GLU A 61 -25.69 23.22 19.50
CA GLU A 61 -25.47 23.86 20.82
C GLU A 61 -24.66 23.01 21.83
N ASN A 62 -24.63 21.69 21.69
CA ASN A 62 -23.96 20.75 22.60
C ASN A 62 -22.75 20.02 22.01
N THR A 63 -22.06 20.60 21.01
CA THR A 63 -20.89 19.93 20.38
C THR A 63 -19.54 20.43 20.91
N ASP A 64 -18.66 19.49 21.27
CA ASP A 64 -17.27 19.76 21.67
C ASP A 64 -16.34 19.65 20.46
N ILE A 65 -16.12 20.80 19.81
CA ILE A 65 -15.27 20.91 18.62
C ILE A 65 -13.83 20.46 18.89
N SER A 66 -13.29 20.65 20.10
CA SER A 66 -11.89 20.32 20.40
C SER A 66 -11.67 18.81 20.51
N ALA A 67 -12.61 18.10 21.12
CA ALA A 67 -12.59 16.64 21.18
C ALA A 67 -12.85 16.03 19.79
N ASP A 68 -13.83 16.56 19.06
CA ASP A 68 -14.21 16.07 17.74
C ASP A 68 -13.11 16.32 16.70
N LEU A 69 -12.43 17.48 16.75
CA LEU A 69 -11.32 17.79 15.84
C LEU A 69 -10.16 16.82 16.00
N ARG A 70 -9.82 16.43 17.24
CA ARG A 70 -8.78 15.43 17.51
C ARG A 70 -9.15 14.07 16.92
N SER A 71 -10.39 13.64 17.14
CA SER A 71 -10.90 12.37 16.61
C SER A 71 -10.95 12.37 15.08
N LEU A 72 -11.48 13.43 14.49
CA LEU A 72 -11.60 13.57 13.04
C LEU A 72 -10.24 13.65 12.35
N THR A 73 -9.25 14.28 12.99
CA THR A 73 -7.86 14.32 12.52
C THR A 73 -7.27 12.91 12.42
N ALA A 74 -7.43 12.11 13.47
CA ALA A 74 -6.95 10.72 13.49
C ALA A 74 -7.65 9.85 12.44
N ILE A 75 -8.99 9.93 12.35
CA ILE A 75 -9.76 9.21 11.33
C ILE A 75 -9.31 9.61 9.92
N THR A 76 -9.08 10.91 9.69
CA THR A 76 -8.68 11.42 8.37
C THR A 76 -7.30 10.89 7.97
N SER A 77 -6.33 10.88 8.88
CA SER A 77 -4.99 10.34 8.58
C SER A 77 -5.03 8.83 8.30
N GLU A 78 -5.83 8.07 9.04
CA GLU A 78 -6.05 6.65 8.80
C GLU A 78 -6.70 6.38 7.44
N VAL A 79 -7.75 7.12 7.08
CA VAL A 79 -8.42 6.99 5.78
C VAL A 79 -7.45 7.29 4.63
N LYS A 80 -6.59 8.32 4.77
CA LYS A 80 -5.56 8.64 3.78
C LYS A 80 -4.56 7.49 3.65
N ALA A 81 -4.06 6.97 4.76
CA ALA A 81 -3.12 5.85 4.79
C ALA A 81 -3.70 4.59 4.12
N ILE A 82 -4.92 4.19 4.47
CA ILE A 82 -5.64 3.06 3.87
C ILE A 82 -5.76 3.25 2.35
N SER A 83 -6.14 4.46 1.92
CA SER A 83 -6.34 4.74 0.51
C SER A 83 -5.02 4.69 -0.28
N ASN A 84 -3.92 5.20 0.27
CA ASN A 84 -2.60 5.15 -0.38
C ASN A 84 -2.14 3.70 -0.55
N GLN A 85 -2.31 2.90 0.49
CA GLN A 85 -1.99 1.46 0.43
C GLN A 85 -2.83 0.73 -0.60
N ALA A 86 -4.14 0.99 -0.65
CA ALA A 86 -5.01 0.36 -1.63
C ALA A 86 -4.50 0.60 -3.06
N VAL A 87 -4.13 1.84 -3.39
CA VAL A 87 -3.59 2.18 -4.72
C VAL A 87 -2.31 1.38 -5.02
N ILE A 88 -1.37 1.34 -4.09
CA ILE A 88 -0.10 0.63 -4.26
C ILE A 88 -0.33 -0.88 -4.42
N LEU A 89 -1.17 -1.48 -3.57
CA LEU A 89 -1.48 -2.91 -3.59
C LEU A 89 -2.19 -3.30 -4.89
N HIS A 90 -3.15 -2.50 -5.34
CA HIS A 90 -3.80 -2.70 -6.63
C HIS A 90 -2.80 -2.56 -7.78
N GLY A 91 -1.99 -1.49 -7.79
CA GLY A 91 -0.99 -1.23 -8.83
C GLY A 91 0.01 -2.38 -8.98
N GLU A 92 0.49 -2.94 -7.88
CA GLU A 92 1.37 -4.12 -7.88
C GLU A 92 0.70 -5.32 -8.57
N ARG A 93 -0.54 -5.65 -8.20
CA ARG A 93 -1.28 -6.79 -8.75
C ARG A 93 -1.61 -6.61 -10.23
N ILE A 94 -1.96 -5.38 -10.61
CA ILE A 94 -2.19 -5.00 -12.00
C ILE A 94 -0.90 -5.16 -12.80
N LYS A 95 0.25 -4.73 -12.27
CA LYS A 95 1.55 -4.89 -12.92
C LYS A 95 1.92 -6.37 -13.12
N ARG A 96 1.67 -7.22 -12.13
CA ARG A 96 1.85 -8.68 -12.26
C ARG A 96 0.94 -9.27 -13.34
N ALA A 97 -0.34 -8.89 -13.36
CA ALA A 97 -1.26 -9.30 -14.41
C ALA A 97 -0.79 -8.83 -15.80
N GLN A 98 -0.29 -7.60 -15.92
CA GLN A 98 0.28 -7.07 -17.16
C GLN A 98 1.43 -7.96 -17.67
N GLN A 99 2.32 -8.44 -16.78
CA GLN A 99 3.40 -9.36 -17.17
C GLN A 99 2.86 -10.69 -17.70
N LEU A 100 1.84 -11.26 -17.05
CA LEU A 100 1.20 -12.51 -17.50
C LEU A 100 0.60 -12.35 -18.90
N PHE A 101 -0.06 -11.22 -19.17
CA PHE A 101 -0.71 -10.97 -20.45
C PHE A 101 0.25 -10.64 -21.61
N LYS A 102 1.55 -10.46 -21.38
CA LYS A 102 2.53 -10.18 -22.45
C LYS A 102 2.65 -11.26 -23.51
N SER A 103 2.38 -12.52 -23.15
CA SER A 103 2.41 -13.66 -24.09
C SER A 103 1.08 -13.88 -24.82
N TYR A 104 0.08 -13.02 -24.58
CA TYR A 104 -1.24 -13.14 -25.16
C TYR A 104 -1.43 -12.09 -26.25
N ARG A 105 -2.46 -12.29 -27.09
CA ARG A 105 -2.84 -11.32 -28.13
C ARG A 105 -3.10 -9.93 -27.55
N ASP A 106 -2.75 -8.91 -28.32
CA ASP A 106 -3.08 -7.51 -28.03
C ASP A 106 -4.54 -7.34 -27.61
N GLY A 107 -4.73 -6.54 -26.55
CA GLY A 107 -6.04 -6.27 -25.96
C GLY A 107 -6.45 -7.23 -24.85
N ALA A 108 -5.78 -8.38 -24.64
CA ALA A 108 -6.11 -9.30 -23.55
C ALA A 108 -6.06 -8.62 -22.17
N PHE A 109 -4.98 -7.86 -21.90
CA PHE A 109 -4.85 -7.09 -20.66
C PHE A 109 -5.95 -6.04 -20.52
N SER A 110 -6.21 -5.24 -21.56
CA SER A 110 -7.25 -4.21 -21.55
C SER A 110 -8.66 -4.77 -21.35
N THR A 111 -8.93 -5.97 -21.85
CA THR A 111 -10.20 -6.69 -21.63
C THR A 111 -10.30 -7.21 -20.19
N TRP A 112 -9.20 -7.73 -19.64
CA TRP A 112 -9.15 -8.10 -18.22
C TRP A 112 -9.40 -6.90 -17.31
N LEU A 113 -8.79 -5.74 -17.60
CA LEU A 113 -9.04 -4.51 -16.85
C LEU A 113 -10.52 -4.12 -16.86
N LEU A 114 -11.17 -4.13 -18.04
CA LEU A 114 -12.60 -3.86 -18.13
C LEU A 114 -13.43 -4.86 -17.33
N LYS A 115 -13.07 -6.15 -17.37
CA LYS A 115 -13.81 -7.21 -16.67
C LYS A 115 -13.69 -7.09 -15.15
N THR A 116 -12.53 -6.67 -14.63
CA THR A 116 -12.24 -6.62 -13.20
C THR A 116 -12.61 -5.27 -12.56
N TYR A 117 -12.41 -4.15 -13.27
CA TYR A 117 -12.63 -2.80 -12.72
C TYR A 117 -13.83 -2.06 -13.34
N GLY A 118 -14.45 -2.61 -14.37
CA GLY A 118 -15.52 -1.94 -15.12
C GLY A 118 -15.02 -0.77 -16.00
N ASN A 119 -13.76 -0.37 -15.88
CA ASN A 119 -13.13 0.70 -16.65
C ASN A 119 -11.63 0.43 -16.82
N ARG A 120 -10.98 1.18 -17.72
CA ARG A 120 -9.52 1.10 -17.93
C ARG A 120 -8.74 2.16 -17.15
N GLN A 121 -9.33 3.34 -16.95
CA GLN A 121 -8.64 4.50 -16.41
C GLN A 121 -8.14 4.26 -14.98
N THR A 122 -9.02 3.89 -14.04
CA THR A 122 -8.66 3.64 -12.63
C THR A 122 -7.51 2.64 -12.48
N PRO A 123 -7.53 1.44 -13.08
CA PRO A 123 -6.43 0.51 -12.91
C PRO A 123 -5.13 0.96 -13.62
N TYR A 124 -5.20 1.69 -14.75
CA TYR A 124 -4.00 2.29 -15.33
C TYR A 124 -3.37 3.31 -14.38
N ASN A 125 -4.19 4.17 -13.78
CA ASN A 125 -3.73 5.17 -12.81
C ASN A 125 -3.07 4.51 -11.59
N PHE A 126 -3.66 3.42 -11.06
CA PHE A 126 -3.07 2.67 -9.96
C PHE A 126 -1.73 2.03 -10.33
N MET A 127 -1.63 1.47 -11.53
CA MET A 127 -0.38 0.89 -12.03
C MET A 127 0.71 1.95 -12.21
N GLN A 128 0.38 3.12 -12.79
CA GLN A 128 1.31 4.23 -12.95
C GLN A 128 1.77 4.80 -11.61
N TYR A 129 0.84 4.99 -10.66
CA TYR A 129 1.18 5.42 -9.31
C TYR A 129 2.16 4.45 -8.65
N PHE A 130 1.89 3.14 -8.75
CA PHE A 130 2.78 2.11 -8.22
C PHE A 130 4.16 2.14 -8.86
N GLU A 131 4.25 2.26 -10.19
CA GLU A 131 5.53 2.37 -10.91
C GLU A 131 6.33 3.58 -10.45
N LEU A 132 5.69 4.74 -10.30
CA LEU A 132 6.33 5.94 -9.78
C LEU A 132 6.80 5.73 -8.33
N TYR A 133 5.93 5.19 -7.47
CA TYR A 133 6.25 4.92 -6.07
C TYR A 133 7.46 3.98 -5.91
N GLN A 134 7.57 2.98 -6.79
CA GLN A 134 8.73 2.07 -6.84
C GLN A 134 9.99 2.73 -7.40
N ALA A 135 9.86 3.65 -8.36
CA ALA A 135 11.00 4.36 -8.95
C ALA A 135 11.60 5.41 -8.01
N LEU A 136 10.83 5.89 -7.03
CA LEU A 136 11.29 6.91 -6.10
C LEU A 136 12.21 6.38 -5.00
N PRO A 137 13.22 7.17 -4.59
CA PRO A 137 13.95 6.93 -3.35
C PRO A 137 12.99 6.89 -2.16
N LYS A 138 13.20 5.96 -1.22
CA LYS A 138 12.36 5.81 0.00
C LYS A 138 12.13 7.12 0.76
N LYS A 139 13.13 8.01 0.79
CA LYS A 139 13.05 9.33 1.43
C LYS A 139 12.03 10.28 0.80
N LEU A 140 11.61 10.04 -0.45
CA LEU A 140 10.64 10.86 -1.20
C LEU A 140 9.25 10.23 -1.26
N GLN A 141 9.09 8.98 -0.80
CA GLN A 141 7.80 8.29 -0.83
C GLN A 141 6.76 8.99 0.06
N GLY A 142 7.18 9.50 1.23
CA GLY A 142 6.30 10.26 2.12
C GLY A 142 5.70 11.52 1.49
N ILE A 143 6.45 12.19 0.60
CA ILE A 143 5.93 13.37 -0.14
C ILE A 143 4.81 12.94 -1.10
N ILE A 144 4.98 11.81 -1.78
CA ILE A 144 3.94 11.26 -2.67
C ILE A 144 2.70 10.80 -1.89
N ASP A 145 2.88 10.32 -0.66
CA ASP A 145 1.78 9.93 0.21
C ASP A 145 0.93 11.15 0.65
N GLU A 146 1.51 12.35 0.65
CA GLU A 146 0.84 13.60 1.00
C GLU A 146 0.14 14.28 -0.20
N MET A 147 0.60 14.00 -1.43
CA MET A 147 0.07 14.64 -2.64
C MET A 147 -1.35 14.17 -2.99
N PRO A 148 -2.22 15.07 -3.51
CA PRO A 148 -3.48 14.67 -4.11
C PRO A 148 -3.26 13.66 -5.25
N ARG A 149 -4.00 12.56 -5.26
CA ARG A 149 -3.84 11.49 -6.27
C ARG A 149 -4.00 11.98 -7.71
N GLN A 150 -4.93 12.90 -7.95
CA GLN A 150 -5.16 13.52 -9.26
C GLN A 150 -3.98 14.38 -9.75
N ALA A 151 -3.03 14.72 -8.89
CA ALA A 151 -1.82 15.44 -9.28
C ALA A 151 -0.70 14.51 -9.76
N ILE A 152 -0.85 13.20 -9.57
CA ILE A 152 0.18 12.18 -9.88
C ILE A 152 -0.08 11.50 -11.24
N TYR A 153 -1.34 11.41 -11.66
CA TYR A 153 -1.77 10.86 -12.95
C TYR A 153 -2.88 11.73 -13.54
#